data_AF-A0A6J1QCW9-F1
#
_entry.id   AF-A0A6J1QCW9-F1
#
_cell.length_a   1.000
_cell.length_b   1.000
_cell.length_c   1.000
_cell.angle_alpha   90.00
_cell.angle_beta   90.00
_cell.angle_gamma   90.00
#
_symmetry.space_group_name_H-M   'P 1'
#
loop_
_entity.id
_entity.type
_entity.pdbx_description
1 polymer ?
#
loop_
_entity_poly.entity_id
_entity_poly.type
_entity_poly.pdbx_seq_one_letter_code
_entity_poly.pdbx_strand_id
1 'polypeptide(L)'
;MDLIQTLENIEDVVEPLQNEETDAWTEYDEDDTEYDEDDIMEEEEKDIKTESEEESEAMEEKRKDVEAKSEIIDETDIFANFMMEFEAKRTKELAIKAEEEKKQLRHLIRVERKKDDDASEETVITPEDEDVTSDRVSTESSIHPCLREIYISDSQLKLVNPYTVYMVPNDPGLLPAFWLLRERPPIYSPDGVQKFYDTAKRMGLRPIGPLKDMLMTDYLNLRYYGFGSPVMRVICDALADNTFVRKLDLKDNKLSADACRHLNDLLLRNNTITDLSLSGCRIGTNGAKNLSDAISENTTLKTLDLSSCNIGNEGFGYVASALSDNQDLESVNLSDNQLDKACSENLRDLLSHSKGLMHLDLSWNSLYDAKIWRALVDGLKKNATLRSLNLSWNALDKECVPHLYKLLSRSRNIEKLDLSWNRFTEDDAVTIAKALSKNSTLQELRLGNNPLRAQGASDLVHAITPQLSPDSALRLLDLENVWASKDVLHSLEMIKKLRPWVAVKLGGILSNYQLVGPNVRRILLKRANYEAMLPKRKRLRRNFGLFVMSLKDKKISRGTFARIYFGFLLNLQKIMIFCIFKKIKNKFPPFCRKIYGVSS
;
A
#
# COMPACT_ATOMS: atom_id res chain seq x y z
N MET A 1 -19.29 66.24 -39.41
CA MET A 1 -18.74 64.92 -39.80
C MET A 1 -19.38 63.89 -38.89
N ASP A 2 -20.68 63.61 -38.98
CA ASP A 2 -21.53 63.20 -40.13
C ASP A 2 -21.36 61.69 -40.40
N LEU A 3 -22.39 60.86 -40.58
CA LEU A 3 -23.86 61.01 -40.58
C LEU A 3 -24.44 59.98 -39.55
N ILE A 4 -25.63 60.08 -38.92
CA ILE A 4 -27.01 60.43 -39.33
C ILE A 4 -27.61 59.51 -40.40
N GLN A 5 -28.22 58.40 -39.98
CA GLN A 5 -29.50 57.80 -40.46
C GLN A 5 -29.73 56.48 -39.68
N THR A 6 -30.77 56.31 -38.84
CA THR A 6 -32.21 56.01 -39.11
C THR A 6 -32.43 54.68 -39.85
N LEU A 7 -33.39 53.81 -39.53
CA LEU A 7 -34.46 53.78 -38.51
C LEU A 7 -34.31 52.49 -37.65
N GLU A 8 -34.87 52.28 -36.45
CA GLU A 8 -36.19 52.63 -35.88
C GLU A 8 -37.36 51.77 -36.45
N ASN A 9 -38.34 51.44 -35.60
CA ASN A 9 -39.68 50.91 -35.94
C ASN A 9 -39.78 49.43 -36.43
N ILE A 10 -40.79 48.63 -36.06
CA ILE A 10 -41.92 48.88 -35.14
C ILE A 10 -42.50 47.60 -34.50
N GLU A 11 -43.43 47.83 -33.58
CA GLU A 11 -44.43 46.99 -32.89
C GLU A 11 -45.24 46.06 -33.86
N ASP A 12 -46.13 45.12 -33.50
CA ASP A 12 -46.71 44.63 -32.22
C ASP A 12 -47.42 43.25 -32.51
N VAL A 13 -48.41 42.84 -31.67
CA VAL A 13 -49.56 41.92 -32.02
C VAL A 13 -49.23 40.41 -32.10
N VAL A 14 -50.03 39.44 -31.58
CA VAL A 14 -50.92 39.29 -30.40
C VAL A 14 -51.30 37.78 -30.30
N GLU A 15 -51.93 37.32 -29.20
CA GLU A 15 -52.46 35.94 -29.01
C GLU A 15 -53.78 35.69 -29.82
N PRO A 16 -54.57 34.60 -29.64
CA PRO A 16 -54.32 33.19 -29.28
C PRO A 16 -54.94 32.22 -30.34
N LEU A 17 -55.17 30.93 -30.00
CA LEU A 17 -56.24 29.97 -30.42
C LEU A 17 -55.75 28.56 -29.98
N GLN A 18 -56.38 27.78 -29.09
CA GLN A 18 -57.72 27.14 -29.04
C GLN A 18 -57.96 26.00 -30.04
N ASN A 19 -58.10 24.78 -29.47
CA ASN A 19 -59.06 23.70 -29.78
C ASN A 19 -59.05 23.09 -31.22
N GLU A 20 -59.64 21.93 -31.55
CA GLU A 20 -60.49 20.92 -30.89
C GLU A 20 -60.38 19.58 -31.69
N GLU A 21 -60.68 18.41 -31.08
CA GLU A 21 -61.30 17.16 -31.69
C GLU A 21 -60.74 16.53 -33.02
N THR A 22 -60.96 15.27 -33.44
CA THR A 22 -61.34 13.94 -32.86
C THR A 22 -60.22 12.92 -33.22
N ASP A 23 -60.24 11.58 -33.39
CA ASP A 23 -61.13 10.36 -33.32
C ASP A 23 -60.19 9.18 -32.91
N ALA A 24 -60.54 7.99 -32.39
CA ALA A 24 -61.76 7.14 -32.32
C ALA A 24 -61.98 6.15 -33.49
N TRP A 25 -61.51 4.88 -33.34
CA TRP A 25 -62.04 3.66 -33.99
C TRP A 25 -61.66 2.39 -33.20
N THR A 26 -62.70 1.64 -32.79
CA THR A 26 -62.86 0.18 -32.49
C THR A 26 -61.65 -0.71 -32.11
N GLU A 27 -61.63 -1.54 -31.04
CA GLU A 27 -62.63 -2.49 -30.46
C GLU A 27 -62.55 -3.92 -31.07
N TYR A 28 -62.32 -4.93 -30.21
CA TYR A 28 -62.57 -6.39 -30.35
C TYR A 28 -62.00 -7.14 -29.11
N ASP A 29 -62.84 -7.44 -28.12
CA ASP A 29 -63.38 -8.78 -27.76
C ASP A 29 -62.61 -10.03 -28.25
N GLU A 30 -62.61 -11.20 -27.59
CA GLU A 30 -63.16 -11.67 -26.29
C GLU A 30 -62.43 -13.02 -25.94
N ASP A 31 -62.57 -13.50 -24.69
CA ASP A 31 -62.76 -14.93 -24.29
C ASP A 31 -62.13 -15.26 -22.91
N ASP A 32 -62.98 -15.70 -21.99
CA ASP A 32 -62.62 -16.38 -20.75
C ASP A 32 -62.40 -17.89 -20.98
N THR A 33 -61.76 -18.59 -20.04
CA THR A 33 -62.22 -19.96 -19.69
C THR A 33 -61.79 -20.36 -18.28
N GLU A 34 -62.79 -20.60 -17.44
CA GLU A 34 -62.72 -21.13 -16.07
C GLU A 34 -63.20 -22.58 -16.09
N TYR A 35 -62.54 -23.49 -15.35
CA TYR A 35 -63.04 -24.84 -15.03
C TYR A 35 -62.38 -25.39 -13.76
N ASP A 36 -63.20 -26.08 -12.95
CA ASP A 36 -62.93 -26.50 -11.57
C ASP A 36 -62.58 -28.01 -11.41
N GLU A 37 -62.65 -28.49 -10.16
CA GLU A 37 -62.86 -29.89 -9.71
C GLU A 37 -61.72 -30.94 -9.89
N ASP A 38 -61.54 -31.92 -8.99
CA ASP A 38 -61.72 -31.92 -7.53
C ASP A 38 -61.01 -33.11 -6.84
N ASP A 39 -60.71 -32.96 -5.54
CA ASP A 39 -60.73 -33.93 -4.42
C ASP A 39 -59.90 -35.28 -4.36
N ILE A 40 -59.77 -35.77 -3.10
CA ILE A 40 -59.67 -37.17 -2.61
C ILE A 40 -58.32 -37.96 -2.44
N MET A 41 -57.85 -37.97 -1.17
CA MET A 41 -57.48 -39.10 -0.26
C MET A 41 -56.20 -39.98 -0.39
N GLU A 42 -55.54 -40.15 0.79
CA GLU A 42 -54.94 -41.36 1.44
C GLU A 42 -53.89 -42.26 0.71
N GLU A 43 -52.81 -42.79 1.34
CA GLU A 43 -52.25 -42.65 2.72
C GLU A 43 -50.72 -42.28 2.67
N GLU A 44 -49.68 -42.86 3.30
CA GLU A 44 -49.42 -44.02 4.19
C GLU A 44 -48.20 -43.70 5.14
N GLU A 45 -47.80 -44.64 6.01
CA GLU A 45 -46.74 -44.54 7.04
C GLU A 45 -45.28 -44.77 6.53
N LYS A 46 -44.13 -44.69 7.25
CA LYS A 46 -43.67 -44.44 8.66
C LYS A 46 -42.13 -44.16 8.64
N ASP A 47 -41.30 -43.89 9.68
CA ASP A 47 -41.34 -43.60 11.14
C ASP A 47 -40.06 -42.71 11.41
N ILE A 48 -39.45 -42.74 12.62
CA ILE A 48 -38.15 -42.16 13.03
C ILE A 48 -38.15 -40.60 13.03
N LYS A 49 -38.57 -39.89 14.10
CA LYS A 49 -38.11 -39.87 15.52
C LYS A 49 -36.63 -39.51 15.71
N THR A 50 -36.21 -38.67 16.66
CA THR A 50 -36.85 -37.75 17.64
C THR A 50 -35.80 -36.64 17.95
N GLU A 51 -35.89 -35.66 18.87
CA GLU A 51 -36.72 -35.41 20.06
C GLU A 51 -36.69 -33.90 20.38
N SER A 52 -37.79 -33.32 20.89
CA SER A 52 -37.78 -31.98 21.49
C SER A 52 -39.04 -31.70 22.33
N GLU A 53 -38.99 -31.94 23.64
CA GLU A 53 -39.83 -31.27 24.67
C GLU A 53 -39.50 -31.81 26.08
N GLU A 54 -38.74 -31.03 26.86
CA GLU A 54 -38.51 -31.13 28.31
C GLU A 54 -37.74 -29.84 28.70
N GLU A 55 -38.10 -29.01 29.70
CA GLU A 55 -39.25 -28.99 30.62
C GLU A 55 -39.79 -27.53 30.74
N SER A 56 -41.05 -27.36 31.18
CA SER A 56 -41.57 -26.03 31.58
C SER A 56 -42.63 -26.11 32.70
N GLU A 57 -42.17 -26.32 33.94
CA GLU A 57 -43.02 -26.30 35.14
C GLU A 57 -42.43 -25.40 36.25
N ALA A 58 -43.12 -25.37 37.41
CA ALA A 58 -42.77 -24.66 38.64
C ALA A 58 -42.88 -23.10 38.61
N MET A 59 -44.12 -22.62 38.73
CA MET A 59 -44.41 -21.29 39.28
C MET A 59 -44.09 -21.20 40.79
N GLU A 60 -43.98 -19.95 41.27
CA GLU A 60 -44.17 -19.48 42.66
C GLU A 60 -43.39 -20.13 43.81
N GLU A 61 -42.43 -19.37 44.35
CA GLU A 61 -42.50 -19.06 45.79
C GLU A 61 -41.97 -17.66 46.15
N LYS A 62 -42.52 -17.10 47.23
CA LYS A 62 -41.99 -16.00 48.07
C LYS A 62 -41.75 -14.61 47.43
N ARG A 63 -42.83 -13.80 47.45
CA ARG A 63 -42.73 -12.33 47.61
C ARG A 63 -42.40 -11.95 49.07
N LYS A 64 -42.07 -10.65 49.28
CA LYS A 64 -41.73 -9.90 50.53
C LYS A 64 -40.23 -9.87 50.86
N ASP A 65 -39.61 -8.76 51.29
CA ASP A 65 -39.86 -7.29 51.23
C ASP A 65 -38.42 -6.64 51.28
N VAL A 66 -38.11 -5.35 51.11
CA VAL A 66 -38.78 -4.04 51.21
C VAL A 66 -38.21 -3.10 50.10
N GLU A 67 -38.69 -1.86 49.97
CA GLU A 67 -38.26 -0.84 48.99
C GLU A 67 -36.78 -0.39 49.10
N ALA A 68 -36.11 -0.21 47.96
CA ALA A 68 -35.00 0.73 47.79
C ALA A 68 -35.02 1.35 46.38
N LYS A 69 -34.94 2.69 46.32
CA LYS A 69 -35.13 3.56 45.14
C LYS A 69 -34.36 3.12 43.89
N SER A 70 -35.04 3.14 42.74
CA SER A 70 -34.40 3.09 41.42
C SER A 70 -33.71 4.42 41.09
N GLU A 71 -32.38 4.47 41.15
CA GLU A 71 -31.61 5.50 40.45
C GLU A 71 -31.39 5.05 39.00
N ILE A 72 -31.85 5.87 38.04
CA ILE A 72 -31.64 5.64 36.61
C ILE A 72 -30.21 6.10 36.29
N ILE A 73 -29.32 5.15 36.06
CA ILE A 73 -27.95 5.43 35.61
C ILE A 73 -28.01 5.95 34.17
N ASP A 74 -27.43 7.12 33.94
CA ASP A 74 -27.39 7.76 32.62
C ASP A 74 -26.37 7.05 31.71
N GLU A 75 -26.77 6.64 30.51
CA GLU A 75 -25.90 5.89 29.57
C GLU A 75 -24.63 6.67 29.19
N THR A 76 -24.61 7.99 29.43
CA THR A 76 -23.43 8.84 29.19
C THR A 76 -22.25 8.57 30.14
N ASP A 77 -22.47 8.09 31.37
CA ASP A 77 -21.38 7.85 32.33
C ASP A 77 -20.59 6.56 32.06
N ILE A 78 -21.20 5.56 31.42
CA ILE A 78 -20.50 4.31 31.05
C ILE A 78 -19.44 4.60 29.99
N PHE A 79 -19.80 5.37 28.96
CA PHE A 79 -18.87 5.75 27.89
C PHE A 79 -17.78 6.71 28.39
N ALA A 80 -18.09 7.60 29.33
CA ALA A 80 -17.11 8.48 29.96
C ALA A 80 -16.07 7.70 30.77
N ASN A 81 -16.51 6.74 31.60
CA ASN A 81 -15.61 5.88 32.35
C ASN A 81 -14.76 4.99 31.44
N PHE A 82 -15.35 4.38 30.40
CA PHE A 82 -14.60 3.55 29.45
C PHE A 82 -13.51 4.35 28.70
N MET A 83 -13.80 5.59 28.29
CA MET A 83 -12.80 6.47 27.68
C MET A 83 -11.70 6.89 28.67
N MET A 84 -12.03 7.24 29.91
CA MET A 84 -11.02 7.55 30.94
C MET A 84 -10.15 6.33 31.26
N GLU A 85 -10.72 5.13 31.33
CA GLU A 85 -9.96 3.90 31.58
C GLU A 85 -9.08 3.52 30.39
N PHE A 86 -9.54 3.71 29.15
CA PHE A 86 -8.76 3.53 27.93
C PHE A 86 -7.57 4.51 27.85
N GLU A 87 -7.79 5.80 28.18
CA GLU A 87 -6.72 6.79 28.24
C GLU A 87 -5.76 6.54 29.42
N ALA A 88 -6.25 6.09 30.57
CA ALA A 88 -5.43 5.67 31.71
C ALA A 88 -4.59 4.41 31.40
N LYS A 89 -5.10 3.50 30.56
CA LYS A 89 -4.37 2.32 30.10
C LYS A 89 -3.30 2.69 29.07
N ARG A 90 -3.64 3.51 28.08
CA ARG A 90 -2.71 4.02 27.06
C ARG A 90 -1.59 4.86 27.66
N THR A 91 -1.87 5.66 28.68
CA THR A 91 -0.85 6.45 29.39
C THR A 91 0.06 5.58 30.27
N LYS A 92 -0.46 4.51 30.90
CA LYS A 92 0.37 3.49 31.57
C LYS A 92 1.27 2.73 30.58
N GLU A 93 0.75 2.31 29.42
CA GLU A 93 1.54 1.62 28.39
C GLU A 93 2.66 2.52 27.82
N LEU A 94 2.37 3.81 27.59
CA LEU A 94 3.40 4.80 27.20
C LEU A 94 4.42 5.06 28.32
N ALA A 95 4.01 5.06 29.59
CA ALA A 95 4.92 5.20 30.72
C ALA A 95 5.83 3.99 30.90
N ILE A 96 5.30 2.76 30.76
CA ILE A 96 6.07 1.51 30.75
C ILE A 96 7.09 1.54 29.61
N LYS A 97 6.67 1.88 28.39
CA LYS A 97 7.57 1.95 27.24
C LYS A 97 8.67 2.99 27.42
N ALA A 98 8.34 4.17 27.96
CA ALA A 98 9.33 5.19 28.31
C ALA A 98 10.27 4.75 29.44
N GLU A 99 9.81 3.92 30.38
CA GLU A 99 10.66 3.34 31.43
C GLU A 99 11.54 2.19 30.92
N GLU A 100 11.08 1.42 29.93
CA GLU A 100 11.88 0.43 29.19
C GLU A 100 12.98 1.09 28.35
N GLU A 101 12.66 2.13 27.57
CA GLU A 101 13.66 2.96 26.87
C GLU A 101 14.67 3.57 27.86
N LYS A 102 14.20 4.05 29.01
CA LYS A 102 15.02 4.56 30.12
C LYS A 102 15.75 3.47 30.92
N LYS A 103 15.46 2.19 30.69
CA LYS A 103 16.22 1.01 31.17
C LYS A 103 17.32 0.66 30.17
N GLN A 104 16.99 0.63 28.88
CA GLN A 104 17.95 0.39 27.80
C GLN A 104 19.05 1.47 27.77
N LEU A 105 18.69 2.75 27.92
CA LEU A 105 19.64 3.86 28.03
C LEU A 105 20.56 3.78 29.26
N ARG A 106 20.14 3.13 30.36
CA ARG A 106 20.99 2.89 31.53
C ARG A 106 22.01 1.77 31.33
N HIS A 107 21.83 0.92 30.32
CA HIS A 107 22.78 -0.16 30.01
C HIS A 107 23.90 0.29 29.05
N LEU A 108 23.84 1.53 28.53
CA LEU A 108 24.80 2.09 27.57
C LEU A 108 25.74 3.17 28.15
N ILE A 109 25.56 3.59 29.41
CA ILE A 109 26.39 4.61 30.05
C ILE A 109 26.97 4.06 31.36
N ARG A 110 28.25 3.66 31.31
CA ARG A 110 29.02 3.23 32.47
C ARG A 110 29.63 4.45 33.19
N VAL A 111 28.80 5.19 33.93
CA VAL A 111 29.23 6.30 34.78
C VAL A 111 28.81 6.02 36.22
N GLU A 112 29.81 5.88 37.09
CA GLU A 112 29.62 5.69 38.53
C GLU A 112 29.20 7.00 39.21
N ARG A 113 28.58 6.91 40.39
CA ARG A 113 28.19 8.09 41.20
C ARG A 113 28.71 7.97 42.63
N LYS A 114 29.66 8.84 42.97
CA LYS A 114 30.11 9.31 44.29
C LYS A 114 31.18 10.39 44.02
N LYS A 115 31.32 11.45 44.82
CA LYS A 115 30.40 12.14 45.73
C LYS A 115 31.04 13.50 46.04
N ASP A 116 30.25 14.52 46.36
CA ASP A 116 30.77 15.82 46.80
C ASP A 116 31.36 15.72 48.22
N ASP A 117 32.45 16.44 48.51
CA ASP A 117 32.90 16.94 49.83
C ASP A 117 34.07 17.96 49.60
N ASP A 118 34.21 18.97 50.47
CA ASP A 118 35.16 20.11 50.33
C ASP A 118 36.60 19.83 50.83
N ALA A 119 37.63 20.44 50.20
CA ALA A 119 38.90 20.87 50.83
C ALA A 119 39.83 21.65 49.84
N SER A 120 40.91 22.25 50.34
CA SER A 120 41.79 23.19 49.64
C SER A 120 43.28 22.76 49.54
N GLU A 121 43.99 23.44 48.61
CA GLU A 121 45.43 23.80 48.65
C GLU A 121 46.57 22.86 48.15
N GLU A 122 47.46 23.51 47.37
CA GLU A 122 48.93 23.42 47.23
C GLU A 122 49.73 22.19 46.67
N THR A 123 50.11 22.34 45.39
CA THR A 123 51.48 22.30 44.81
C THR A 123 52.36 21.02 44.71
N VAL A 124 52.79 20.77 43.45
CA VAL A 124 54.17 20.55 42.96
C VAL A 124 55.00 19.35 43.45
N ILE A 125 55.39 18.49 42.48
CA ILE A 125 56.78 18.11 42.15
C ILE A 125 56.83 17.50 40.72
N THR A 126 57.97 17.57 40.06
CA THR A 126 58.29 17.13 38.68
C THR A 126 59.74 16.61 38.63
N PRO A 127 60.23 15.93 37.56
CA PRO A 127 59.59 15.01 36.61
C PRO A 127 60.40 13.67 36.56
N GLU A 128 60.98 13.33 35.39
CA GLU A 128 61.79 12.15 35.02
C GLU A 128 61.00 10.88 34.68
N ASP A 129 61.34 10.08 33.66
CA ASP A 129 61.86 10.27 32.29
C ASP A 129 62.10 8.85 31.70
N GLU A 130 62.19 8.78 30.36
CA GLU A 130 62.81 7.75 29.50
C GLU A 130 61.91 6.92 28.57
N ASP A 131 62.16 7.11 27.27
CA ASP A 131 61.77 6.23 26.16
C ASP A 131 62.78 5.06 26.04
N VAL A 132 62.30 3.82 25.98
CA VAL A 132 63.06 2.69 25.41
C VAL A 132 62.18 1.91 24.45
N THR A 133 62.76 1.51 23.31
CA THR A 133 62.09 0.81 22.21
C THR A 133 62.55 -0.66 22.13
N SER A 134 61.89 -1.44 21.26
CA SER A 134 62.09 -2.88 21.04
C SER A 134 61.43 -3.80 22.10
N ASP A 135 61.08 -5.05 21.80
CA ASP A 135 61.37 -5.82 20.58
C ASP A 135 60.21 -6.66 20.03
N ARG A 136 60.35 -7.10 18.77
CA ARG A 136 59.47 -8.11 18.16
C ARG A 136 59.98 -9.51 18.46
N VAL A 137 59.11 -10.41 18.93
CA VAL A 137 59.34 -11.86 18.81
C VAL A 137 58.15 -12.53 18.15
N SER A 138 58.26 -12.71 16.83
CA SER A 138 57.40 -13.64 16.08
C SER A 138 57.93 -15.05 16.25
N THR A 139 57.08 -16.03 16.55
CA THR A 139 57.47 -17.45 16.55
C THR A 139 57.60 -17.96 15.11
N GLU A 140 58.82 -17.93 14.55
CA GLU A 140 59.09 -18.53 13.25
C GLU A 140 58.99 -20.07 13.32
N SER A 141 58.20 -20.66 12.43
CA SER A 141 58.29 -22.08 12.10
C SER A 141 59.37 -22.31 11.04
N SER A 142 60.08 -23.43 11.15
CA SER A 142 61.31 -23.69 10.38
C SER A 142 61.09 -23.75 8.85
N ILE A 143 61.71 -22.82 8.12
CA ILE A 143 61.89 -22.87 6.66
C ILE A 143 63.38 -22.64 6.35
N HIS A 144 63.94 -23.38 5.39
CA HIS A 144 65.38 -23.37 5.11
C HIS A 144 65.89 -22.04 4.50
N PRO A 145 67.18 -21.67 4.72
CA PRO A 145 67.71 -20.35 4.33
C PRO A 145 67.68 -20.01 2.83
N CYS A 146 67.54 -21.00 1.94
CA CYS A 146 67.60 -20.83 0.49
C CYS A 146 66.38 -20.14 -0.14
N LEU A 147 65.31 -19.87 0.62
CA LEU A 147 64.07 -19.27 0.13
C LEU A 147 63.93 -17.77 0.42
N ARG A 148 64.96 -17.13 1.01
CA ARG A 148 64.87 -15.75 1.50
C ARG A 148 64.97 -14.64 0.43
N GLU A 149 65.33 -14.97 -0.80
CA GLU A 149 65.68 -14.01 -1.87
C GLU A 149 64.94 -14.23 -3.19
N ILE A 150 63.66 -14.62 -3.16
CA ILE A 150 62.78 -14.59 -4.34
C ILE A 150 61.76 -13.47 -4.23
N TYR A 151 62.09 -12.30 -4.80
CA TYR A 151 61.15 -11.19 -4.96
C TYR A 151 60.10 -11.53 -6.04
N ILE A 152 58.92 -11.96 -5.60
CA ILE A 152 57.74 -12.11 -6.45
C ILE A 152 56.87 -10.86 -6.29
N SER A 153 56.45 -10.23 -7.40
CA SER A 153 55.50 -9.11 -7.34
C SER A 153 54.05 -9.63 -7.24
N ASP A 154 53.26 -9.03 -6.36
CA ASP A 154 51.87 -9.44 -6.07
C ASP A 154 50.95 -9.49 -7.32
N SER A 155 51.31 -8.78 -8.39
CA SER A 155 50.55 -8.77 -9.64
C SER A 155 50.62 -10.07 -10.46
N GLN A 156 51.48 -11.03 -10.10
CA GLN A 156 51.59 -12.31 -10.80
C GLN A 156 51.08 -13.53 -10.01
N LEU A 157 50.79 -13.41 -8.71
CA LEU A 157 50.28 -14.52 -7.89
C LEU A 157 48.77 -14.74 -8.08
N LYS A 158 48.39 -15.14 -9.30
CA LYS A 158 47.21 -16.00 -9.46
C LYS A 158 47.50 -17.32 -8.76
N LEU A 159 47.01 -17.48 -7.53
CA LEU A 159 46.93 -18.77 -6.85
C LEU A 159 45.89 -19.65 -7.55
N VAL A 160 46.29 -20.18 -8.71
CA VAL A 160 45.54 -21.15 -9.50
C VAL A 160 45.34 -22.40 -8.65
N ASN A 161 44.11 -22.90 -8.62
CA ASN A 161 43.76 -24.06 -7.82
C ASN A 161 44.57 -25.30 -8.30
N PRO A 162 45.46 -25.90 -7.47
CA PRO A 162 46.39 -26.94 -7.93
C PRO A 162 45.71 -28.27 -8.32
N TYR A 163 44.39 -28.36 -8.20
CA TYR A 163 43.60 -29.50 -8.65
C TYR A 163 43.16 -29.43 -10.12
N THR A 164 43.36 -28.31 -10.85
CA THR A 164 42.69 -28.08 -12.14
C THR A 164 43.58 -27.79 -13.35
N VAL A 165 44.91 -27.74 -13.24
CA VAL A 165 45.80 -27.33 -14.36
C VAL A 165 46.85 -28.36 -14.79
N TYR A 166 47.29 -29.26 -13.91
CA TYR A 166 48.17 -30.36 -14.29
C TYR A 166 47.36 -31.63 -14.49
N MET A 167 47.16 -32.03 -15.76
CA MET A 167 46.77 -33.39 -16.09
C MET A 167 47.89 -34.33 -15.60
N VAL A 168 47.54 -35.31 -14.77
CA VAL A 168 48.48 -36.36 -14.37
C VAL A 168 48.90 -37.11 -15.64
N PRO A 169 50.21 -37.30 -15.90
CA PRO A 169 50.66 -38.10 -17.04
C PRO A 169 50.02 -39.50 -17.00
N ASN A 170 49.66 -40.05 -18.16
CA ASN A 170 49.13 -41.42 -18.29
C ASN A 170 50.26 -42.46 -18.12
N ASP A 171 50.89 -42.44 -16.96
CA ASP A 171 51.88 -43.39 -16.50
C ASP A 171 51.22 -44.34 -15.47
N PRO A 172 51.28 -45.67 -15.69
CA PRO A 172 50.55 -46.65 -14.89
C PRO A 172 51.14 -46.89 -13.49
N GLY A 173 52.34 -46.37 -13.18
CA GLY A 173 52.92 -46.37 -11.83
C GLY A 173 52.63 -45.07 -11.06
N LEU A 174 52.66 -43.93 -11.76
CA LEU A 174 52.37 -42.61 -11.19
C LEU A 174 50.92 -42.46 -10.75
N LEU A 175 49.96 -42.99 -11.51
CA LEU A 175 48.54 -42.93 -11.15
C LEU A 175 48.24 -43.65 -9.81
N PRO A 176 48.63 -44.92 -9.59
CA PRO A 176 48.51 -45.56 -8.28
C PRO A 176 49.25 -44.82 -7.15
N ALA A 177 50.47 -44.33 -7.40
CA ALA A 177 51.25 -43.59 -6.39
C ALA A 177 50.57 -42.27 -5.98
N PHE A 178 49.97 -41.55 -6.93
CA PHE A 178 49.22 -40.31 -6.67
C PHE A 178 47.98 -40.56 -5.80
N TRP A 179 47.26 -41.66 -6.04
CA TRP A 179 46.11 -42.09 -5.24
C TRP A 179 46.47 -42.82 -3.93
N LEU A 180 47.74 -43.14 -3.70
CA LEU A 180 48.28 -43.58 -2.40
C LEU A 180 48.69 -42.40 -1.52
N LEU A 181 49.11 -41.28 -2.11
CA LEU A 181 49.51 -40.06 -1.41
C LEU A 181 48.38 -39.05 -1.18
N ARG A 182 47.22 -39.26 -1.82
CA ARG A 182 46.01 -38.45 -1.64
C ARG A 182 44.81 -39.34 -1.41
N GLU A 183 44.11 -39.11 -0.30
CA GLU A 183 42.78 -39.65 -0.07
C GLU A 183 41.89 -39.33 -1.29
N ARG A 184 41.13 -40.33 -1.75
CA ARG A 184 40.17 -40.12 -2.84
C ARG A 184 39.16 -39.05 -2.40
N PRO A 185 38.74 -38.12 -3.29
CA PRO A 185 37.71 -37.15 -2.93
C PRO A 185 36.46 -37.90 -2.44
N PRO A 186 35.91 -37.56 -1.26
CA PRO A 186 34.76 -38.24 -0.71
C PRO A 186 33.57 -38.17 -1.67
N ILE A 187 32.95 -39.32 -1.92
CA ILE A 187 31.74 -39.43 -2.72
C ILE A 187 30.57 -39.07 -1.80
N TYR A 188 29.83 -38.02 -2.16
CA TYR A 188 28.70 -37.53 -1.39
C TYR A 188 27.38 -38.07 -1.93
N SER A 189 26.41 -38.19 -1.03
CA SER A 189 25.00 -38.42 -1.38
C SER A 189 24.41 -37.21 -2.13
N PRO A 190 23.45 -37.39 -3.06
CA PRO A 190 22.73 -36.31 -3.75
C PRO A 190 21.80 -35.50 -2.81
N ASP A 191 21.80 -35.76 -1.51
CA ASP A 191 21.26 -34.85 -0.51
C ASP A 191 22.13 -33.59 -0.32
N GLY A 192 23.43 -33.64 -0.63
CA GLY A 192 24.36 -32.54 -0.35
C GLY A 192 24.60 -32.26 1.15
N VAL A 193 23.95 -32.98 2.06
CA VAL A 193 24.02 -32.80 3.52
C VAL A 193 25.42 -33.14 4.01
N GLN A 194 25.94 -34.32 3.66
CA GLN A 194 27.30 -34.71 4.02
C GLN A 194 28.34 -33.72 3.43
N LYS A 195 28.11 -33.28 2.18
CA LYS A 195 28.94 -32.30 1.47
C LYS A 195 28.95 -30.95 2.19
N PHE A 196 27.81 -30.50 2.70
CA PHE A 196 27.70 -29.29 3.52
C PHE A 196 28.52 -29.40 4.80
N TYR A 197 28.29 -30.44 5.63
CA TYR A 197 28.96 -30.57 6.93
C TYR A 197 30.48 -30.72 6.80
N ASP A 198 30.97 -31.52 5.85
CA ASP A 198 32.40 -31.67 5.62
C ASP A 198 33.06 -30.41 5.07
N THR A 199 32.37 -29.67 4.19
CA THR A 199 32.93 -28.43 3.61
C THR A 199 32.87 -27.29 4.61
N ALA A 200 31.81 -27.19 5.43
CA ALA A 200 31.76 -26.27 6.57
C ALA A 200 32.89 -26.54 7.57
N LYS A 201 33.10 -27.80 7.95
CA LYS A 201 34.19 -28.24 8.83
C LYS A 201 35.57 -27.92 8.25
N ARG A 202 35.81 -28.18 6.96
CA ARG A 202 37.05 -27.83 6.25
C ARG A 202 37.29 -26.31 6.15
N MET A 203 36.24 -25.50 6.14
CA MET A 203 36.31 -24.03 6.16
C MET A 203 36.33 -23.43 7.59
N GLY A 204 36.30 -24.25 8.65
CA GLY A 204 36.24 -23.77 10.04
C GLY A 204 34.91 -23.11 10.43
N LEU A 205 33.87 -23.25 9.61
CA LEU A 205 32.56 -22.63 9.82
C LEU A 205 31.68 -23.47 10.73
N ARG A 206 30.83 -22.81 11.54
CA ARG A 206 29.79 -23.49 12.32
C ARG A 206 28.63 -23.87 11.39
N PRO A 207 28.25 -25.16 11.27
CA PRO A 207 27.14 -25.58 10.42
C PRO A 207 25.79 -25.03 10.89
N ILE A 208 24.90 -24.73 9.94
CA ILE A 208 23.52 -24.34 10.20
C ILE A 208 22.73 -25.63 10.50
N GLY A 209 22.36 -25.85 11.77
CA GLY A 209 21.71 -27.09 12.22
C GLY A 209 20.50 -27.51 11.37
N PRO A 210 19.48 -26.65 11.19
CA PRO A 210 18.29 -26.96 10.39
C PRO A 210 18.55 -27.26 8.90
N LEU A 211 19.72 -26.88 8.36
CA LEU A 211 20.03 -27.07 6.94
C LEU A 211 20.04 -28.56 6.55
N LYS A 212 20.43 -29.44 7.49
CA LYS A 212 20.42 -30.89 7.32
C LYS A 212 19.08 -31.39 6.80
N ASP A 213 17.99 -30.94 7.42
CA ASP A 213 16.67 -31.46 7.15
C ASP A 213 16.01 -30.69 5.99
N MET A 214 16.30 -29.38 5.84
CA MET A 214 15.81 -28.58 4.70
C MET A 214 16.42 -29.01 3.34
N LEU A 215 17.67 -29.49 3.31
CA LEU A 215 18.29 -30.03 2.09
C LEU A 215 17.62 -31.32 1.56
N MET A 216 16.80 -31.98 2.37
CA MET A 216 15.97 -33.14 1.98
C MET A 216 14.58 -32.74 1.47
N THR A 217 14.25 -31.45 1.47
CA THR A 217 12.92 -30.93 1.09
C THR A 217 12.96 -30.14 -0.22
N ASP A 218 11.79 -29.84 -0.78
CA ASP A 218 11.66 -29.03 -2.00
C ASP A 218 11.91 -27.54 -1.76
N TYR A 219 11.76 -27.05 -0.52
CA TYR A 219 11.88 -25.64 -0.15
C TYR A 219 12.97 -25.38 0.91
N LEU A 220 14.05 -24.75 0.47
CA LEU A 220 15.16 -24.33 1.32
C LEU A 220 15.01 -22.86 1.76
N ASN A 221 14.45 -22.68 2.96
CA ASN A 221 14.23 -21.37 3.58
C ASN A 221 15.47 -20.91 4.38
N LEU A 222 16.13 -19.86 3.90
CA LEU A 222 17.35 -19.30 4.49
C LEU A 222 17.27 -17.78 4.68
N ARG A 223 16.07 -17.23 4.90
CA ARG A 223 15.82 -15.79 5.06
C ARG A 223 16.48 -15.19 6.31
N TYR A 224 16.94 -13.94 6.21
CA TYR A 224 17.40 -13.09 7.32
C TYR A 224 18.64 -13.58 8.13
N TYR A 225 19.42 -14.55 7.64
CA TYR A 225 20.60 -15.08 8.37
C TYR A 225 21.85 -14.18 8.29
N GLY A 226 21.97 -13.32 7.28
CA GLY A 226 23.11 -12.41 7.08
C GLY A 226 24.40 -13.09 6.60
N PHE A 227 24.31 -14.03 5.65
CA PHE A 227 25.47 -14.81 5.19
C PHE A 227 26.65 -13.97 4.65
N GLY A 228 27.86 -14.26 5.15
CA GLY A 228 29.10 -13.90 4.47
C GLY A 228 29.43 -14.86 3.33
N SER A 229 30.21 -14.41 2.35
CA SER A 229 30.62 -15.20 1.17
C SER A 229 31.11 -16.63 1.47
N PRO A 230 31.94 -16.90 2.50
CA PRO A 230 32.35 -18.27 2.82
C PRO A 230 31.19 -19.21 3.17
N VAL A 231 30.14 -18.71 3.84
CA VAL A 231 28.94 -19.50 4.17
C VAL A 231 28.10 -19.73 2.92
N MET A 232 27.89 -18.70 2.10
CA MET A 232 27.18 -18.83 0.83
C MET A 232 27.86 -19.84 -0.09
N ARG A 233 29.19 -19.81 -0.18
CA ARG A 233 29.98 -20.80 -0.94
C ARG A 233 29.68 -22.22 -0.50
N VAL A 234 29.70 -22.50 0.81
CA VAL A 234 29.47 -23.86 1.34
C VAL A 234 28.03 -24.32 1.12
N ILE A 235 27.06 -23.41 1.12
CA ILE A 235 25.66 -23.70 0.73
C ILE A 235 25.56 -23.99 -0.77
N CYS A 236 26.18 -23.19 -1.64
CA CYS A 236 26.24 -23.44 -3.09
C CYS A 236 26.96 -24.75 -3.45
N ASP A 237 28.12 -25.01 -2.83
CA ASP A 237 28.87 -26.25 -3.01
C ASP A 237 28.01 -27.46 -2.63
N ALA A 238 27.16 -27.37 -1.59
CA ALA A 238 26.22 -28.42 -1.21
C ALA A 238 25.04 -28.58 -2.18
N LEU A 239 24.46 -27.47 -2.66
CA LEU A 239 23.30 -27.47 -3.57
C LEU A 239 23.63 -27.85 -5.02
N ALA A 240 24.89 -27.71 -5.46
CA ALA A 240 25.30 -27.95 -6.84
C ALA A 240 24.93 -29.35 -7.37
N ASP A 241 24.97 -30.37 -6.50
CA ASP A 241 24.60 -31.75 -6.84
C ASP A 241 23.28 -32.20 -6.17
N ASN A 242 22.57 -31.29 -5.48
CA ASN A 242 21.34 -31.62 -4.76
C ASN A 242 20.17 -31.78 -5.74
N THR A 243 19.39 -32.86 -5.58
CA THR A 243 18.26 -33.19 -6.47
C THR A 243 16.87 -32.99 -5.86
N PHE A 244 16.80 -32.52 -4.61
CA PHE A 244 15.57 -32.38 -3.83
C PHE A 244 15.03 -30.95 -3.86
N VAL A 245 15.91 -29.97 -3.64
CA VAL A 245 15.56 -28.55 -3.53
C VAL A 245 15.15 -28.00 -4.90
N ARG A 246 13.97 -27.40 -4.93
CA ARG A 246 13.39 -26.69 -6.09
C ARG A 246 13.23 -25.20 -5.83
N LYS A 247 12.99 -24.80 -4.59
CA LYS A 247 12.76 -23.42 -4.18
C LYS A 247 13.83 -22.99 -3.19
N LEU A 248 14.69 -22.05 -3.60
CA LEU A 248 15.77 -21.49 -2.78
C LEU A 248 15.41 -20.06 -2.39
N ASP A 249 15.35 -19.78 -1.08
CA ASP A 249 14.94 -18.48 -0.57
C ASP A 249 16.00 -17.89 0.36
N LEU A 250 16.68 -16.88 -0.15
CA LEU A 250 17.78 -16.18 0.50
C LEU A 250 17.39 -14.75 0.88
N LYS A 251 16.09 -14.43 0.96
CA LYS A 251 15.63 -13.05 1.20
C LYS A 251 16.29 -12.39 2.42
N ASP A 252 16.68 -11.12 2.24
CA ASP A 252 17.29 -10.23 3.21
C ASP A 252 18.63 -10.74 3.80
N ASN A 253 19.36 -11.57 3.05
CA ASN A 253 20.78 -11.84 3.28
C ASN A 253 21.64 -10.85 2.50
N LYS A 254 22.48 -10.06 3.15
CA LYS A 254 23.39 -9.11 2.47
C LYS A 254 24.49 -9.86 1.70
N LEU A 255 24.25 -10.19 0.44
CA LEU A 255 25.20 -10.91 -0.42
C LEU A 255 26.31 -9.98 -0.93
N SER A 256 27.55 -10.47 -0.99
CA SER A 256 28.64 -9.79 -1.71
C SER A 256 28.68 -10.23 -3.18
N ALA A 257 29.42 -9.51 -4.02
CA ALA A 257 29.63 -9.92 -5.42
C ALA A 257 30.25 -11.32 -5.55
N ASP A 258 31.10 -11.75 -4.61
CA ASP A 258 31.65 -13.12 -4.56
C ASP A 258 30.57 -14.16 -4.20
N ALA A 259 29.66 -13.81 -3.28
CA ALA A 259 28.52 -14.66 -2.94
C ALA A 259 27.57 -14.81 -4.15
N CYS A 260 27.36 -13.74 -4.92
CA CYS A 260 26.61 -13.74 -6.18
C CYS A 260 27.31 -14.60 -7.25
N ARG A 261 28.64 -14.57 -7.33
CA ARG A 261 29.41 -15.48 -8.19
C ARG A 261 29.22 -16.95 -7.80
N HIS A 262 29.23 -17.28 -6.51
CA HIS A 262 28.96 -18.64 -6.06
C HIS A 262 27.50 -19.09 -6.32
N LEU A 263 26.54 -18.16 -6.36
CA LEU A 263 25.18 -18.44 -6.84
C LEU A 263 25.13 -18.67 -8.36
N ASN A 264 25.91 -17.93 -9.14
CA ASN A 264 26.05 -18.16 -10.59
C ASN A 264 26.68 -19.53 -10.88
N ASP A 265 27.78 -19.87 -10.19
CA ASP A 265 28.43 -21.19 -10.27
C ASP A 265 27.50 -22.35 -9.83
N LEU A 266 26.53 -22.09 -8.93
CA LEU A 266 25.47 -23.04 -8.56
C LEU A 266 24.44 -23.20 -9.68
N LEU A 267 23.86 -22.09 -10.16
CA LEU A 267 22.79 -22.09 -11.17
C LEU A 267 23.26 -22.61 -12.54
N LEU A 268 24.55 -22.48 -12.88
CA LEU A 268 25.11 -23.09 -14.09
C LEU A 268 25.33 -24.62 -13.98
N ARG A 269 25.01 -25.24 -12.84
CA ARG A 269 25.23 -26.68 -12.57
C ARG A 269 23.99 -27.41 -12.08
N ASN A 270 23.27 -26.79 -11.15
CA ASN A 270 22.03 -27.34 -10.62
C ASN A 270 20.90 -27.15 -11.64
N ASN A 271 20.21 -28.25 -11.94
CA ASN A 271 19.10 -28.32 -12.88
C ASN A 271 17.78 -28.71 -12.18
N THR A 272 17.61 -28.34 -10.91
CA THR A 272 16.41 -28.65 -10.10
C THR A 272 15.76 -27.42 -9.47
N ILE A 273 16.50 -26.32 -9.26
CA ILE A 273 15.98 -25.08 -8.69
C ILE A 273 15.11 -24.36 -9.74
N THR A 274 13.79 -24.38 -9.51
CA THR A 274 12.77 -23.70 -10.32
C THR A 274 12.43 -22.30 -9.81
N ASP A 275 12.67 -22.01 -8.52
CA ASP A 275 12.34 -20.74 -7.90
C ASP A 275 13.50 -20.22 -7.05
N LEU A 276 13.88 -18.95 -7.26
CA LEU A 276 14.93 -18.27 -6.50
C LEU A 276 14.46 -16.89 -6.03
N SER A 277 14.41 -16.66 -4.72
CA SER A 277 14.30 -15.31 -4.15
C SER A 277 15.62 -14.84 -3.56
N LEU A 278 16.09 -13.70 -4.07
CA LEU A 278 17.19 -12.88 -3.56
C LEU A 278 16.67 -11.51 -3.07
N SER A 279 15.38 -11.39 -2.76
CA SER A 279 14.76 -10.13 -2.32
C SER A 279 15.54 -9.47 -1.19
N GLY A 280 15.81 -8.16 -1.27
CA GLY A 280 16.52 -7.41 -0.21
C GLY A 280 18.03 -7.71 -0.08
N CYS A 281 18.61 -8.57 -0.93
CA CYS A 281 19.99 -9.05 -0.75
C CYS A 281 21.10 -8.01 -1.01
N ARG A 282 20.76 -6.80 -1.47
CA ARG A 282 21.69 -5.69 -1.79
C ARG A 282 22.80 -6.07 -2.78
N ILE A 283 22.44 -6.88 -3.77
CA ILE A 283 23.30 -7.45 -4.83
C ILE A 283 24.15 -6.37 -5.54
N GLY A 284 23.56 -5.20 -5.83
CA GLY A 284 24.23 -4.11 -6.54
C GLY A 284 24.60 -4.42 -8.01
N THR A 285 25.22 -3.45 -8.69
CA THR A 285 25.62 -3.57 -10.10
C THR A 285 26.57 -4.76 -10.34
N ASN A 286 27.62 -4.89 -9.52
CA ASN A 286 28.62 -5.95 -9.63
C ASN A 286 28.06 -7.34 -9.30
N GLY A 287 27.13 -7.46 -8.34
CA GLY A 287 26.48 -8.73 -8.06
C GLY A 287 25.53 -9.16 -9.19
N ALA A 288 24.81 -8.21 -9.78
CA ALA A 288 23.92 -8.45 -10.92
C ALA A 288 24.69 -8.87 -12.17
N LYS A 289 25.85 -8.23 -12.42
CA LYS A 289 26.81 -8.65 -13.42
C LYS A 289 27.35 -10.06 -13.17
N ASN A 290 27.68 -10.40 -11.92
CA ASN A 290 28.17 -11.74 -11.57
C ASN A 290 27.09 -12.83 -11.66
N LEU A 291 25.82 -12.48 -11.91
CA LEU A 291 24.69 -13.39 -12.09
C LEU A 291 24.18 -13.45 -13.55
N SER A 292 24.73 -12.64 -14.48
CA SER A 292 24.21 -12.58 -15.85
C SER A 292 24.24 -13.94 -16.54
N ASP A 293 25.35 -14.65 -16.40
CA ASP A 293 25.66 -15.84 -17.19
C ASP A 293 24.68 -16.98 -16.83
N ALA A 294 24.44 -17.18 -15.53
CA ALA A 294 23.39 -18.06 -15.02
C ALA A 294 21.98 -17.64 -15.43
N ILE A 295 21.67 -16.34 -15.45
CA ILE A 295 20.36 -15.83 -15.89
C ILE A 295 20.17 -16.07 -17.40
N SER A 296 21.22 -16.05 -18.23
CA SER A 296 21.11 -16.37 -19.66
C SER A 296 21.09 -17.87 -19.97
N GLU A 297 21.90 -18.68 -19.27
CA GLU A 297 22.14 -20.08 -19.63
C GLU A 297 21.26 -21.10 -18.88
N ASN A 298 20.70 -20.77 -17.71
CA ASN A 298 19.87 -21.72 -16.95
C ASN A 298 18.47 -21.88 -17.59
N THR A 299 18.12 -23.13 -17.92
CA THR A 299 16.85 -23.54 -18.58
C THR A 299 15.80 -24.10 -17.61
N THR A 300 16.10 -24.12 -16.31
CA THR A 300 15.28 -24.77 -15.26
C THR A 300 14.61 -23.79 -14.31
N LEU A 301 15.19 -22.61 -14.14
CA LEU A 301 14.68 -21.53 -13.29
C LEU A 301 13.47 -20.89 -13.98
N LYS A 302 12.32 -20.89 -13.29
CA LYS A 302 11.05 -20.36 -13.77
C LYS A 302 10.62 -19.08 -13.06
N THR A 303 11.03 -18.89 -11.80
CA THR A 303 10.78 -17.65 -11.06
C THR A 303 12.09 -17.09 -10.46
N LEU A 304 12.34 -15.80 -10.67
CA LEU A 304 13.51 -15.09 -10.15
C LEU A 304 13.08 -13.75 -9.52
N ASP A 305 13.30 -13.63 -8.21
CA ASP A 305 12.96 -12.43 -7.44
C ASP A 305 14.21 -11.68 -7.00
N LEU A 306 14.44 -10.54 -7.65
CA LEU A 306 15.55 -9.60 -7.46
C LEU A 306 15.06 -8.27 -6.84
N SER A 307 13.92 -8.28 -6.13
CA SER A 307 13.36 -7.07 -5.51
C SER A 307 14.28 -6.45 -4.45
N SER A 308 14.25 -5.12 -4.27
CA SER A 308 15.03 -4.39 -3.24
C SER A 308 16.54 -4.69 -3.24
N CYS A 309 17.12 -4.98 -4.42
CA CYS A 309 18.51 -5.45 -4.54
C CYS A 309 19.53 -4.34 -4.85
N ASN A 310 19.09 -3.08 -4.95
CA ASN A 310 19.91 -1.92 -5.31
C ASN A 310 20.67 -2.09 -6.64
N ILE A 311 20.09 -2.82 -7.60
CA ILE A 311 20.76 -3.20 -8.86
C ILE A 311 21.13 -1.98 -9.72
N GLY A 312 20.27 -0.95 -9.76
CA GLY A 312 20.47 0.28 -10.52
C GLY A 312 20.46 0.08 -12.04
N ASN A 313 20.50 1.18 -12.78
CA ASN A 313 20.40 1.18 -14.25
C ASN A 313 21.49 0.33 -14.94
N GLU A 314 22.74 0.38 -14.46
CA GLU A 314 23.85 -0.39 -15.04
C GLU A 314 23.71 -1.90 -14.76
N GLY A 315 23.37 -2.28 -13.53
CA GLY A 315 23.11 -3.67 -13.17
C GLY A 315 21.91 -4.25 -13.92
N PHE A 316 20.86 -3.43 -14.11
CA PHE A 316 19.72 -3.78 -14.95
C PHE A 316 20.11 -3.93 -16.41
N GLY A 317 21.12 -3.23 -16.90
CA GLY A 317 21.68 -3.44 -18.24
C GLY A 317 22.18 -4.87 -18.45
N TYR A 318 22.90 -5.43 -17.47
CA TYR A 318 23.35 -6.83 -17.50
C TYR A 318 22.19 -7.82 -17.40
N VAL A 319 21.28 -7.61 -16.45
CA VAL A 319 20.09 -8.47 -16.26
C VAL A 319 19.17 -8.45 -17.49
N ALA A 320 18.91 -7.28 -18.07
CA ALA A 320 18.10 -7.10 -19.28
C ALA A 320 18.70 -7.81 -20.51
N SER A 321 20.04 -7.86 -20.62
CA SER A 321 20.70 -8.65 -21.66
C SER A 321 20.46 -10.15 -21.43
N ALA A 322 20.77 -10.66 -20.24
CA ALA A 322 20.61 -12.08 -19.92
C ALA A 322 19.16 -12.57 -20.08
N LEU A 323 18.18 -11.76 -19.67
CA LEU A 323 16.75 -12.01 -19.86
C LEU A 323 16.24 -11.87 -21.31
N SER A 324 17.05 -11.29 -22.21
CA SER A 324 16.77 -11.27 -23.65
C SER A 324 17.16 -12.59 -24.33
N ASP A 325 18.24 -13.20 -23.84
CA ASP A 325 18.78 -14.45 -24.39
C ASP A 325 18.09 -15.69 -23.80
N ASN A 326 17.65 -15.63 -22.53
CA ASN A 326 16.90 -16.70 -21.87
C ASN A 326 15.50 -16.92 -22.49
N GLN A 327 15.10 -18.19 -22.62
CA GLN A 327 13.83 -18.61 -23.24
C GLN A 327 12.92 -19.41 -22.31
N ASP A 328 13.39 -19.77 -21.11
CA ASP A 328 12.68 -20.61 -20.14
C ASP A 328 12.21 -19.86 -18.89
N LEU A 329 12.83 -18.73 -18.54
CA LEU A 329 12.52 -17.96 -17.33
C LEU A 329 11.22 -17.15 -17.53
N GLU A 330 10.17 -17.55 -16.82
CA GLU A 330 8.78 -17.09 -17.05
C GLU A 330 8.40 -15.86 -16.21
N SER A 331 8.95 -15.72 -14.99
CA SER A 331 8.59 -14.67 -14.05
C SER A 331 9.80 -14.00 -13.40
N VAL A 332 9.88 -12.67 -13.50
CA VAL A 332 10.96 -11.85 -12.92
C VAL A 332 10.40 -10.69 -12.11
N ASN A 333 10.86 -10.55 -10.87
CA ASN A 333 10.60 -9.38 -10.04
C ASN A 333 11.85 -8.49 -9.92
N LEU A 334 11.76 -7.24 -10.39
CA LEU A 334 12.79 -6.20 -10.35
C LEU A 334 12.32 -4.92 -9.65
N SER A 335 11.31 -5.03 -8.78
CA SER A 335 10.81 -3.92 -7.97
C SER A 335 11.88 -3.34 -7.02
N ASP A 336 11.78 -2.05 -6.69
CA ASP A 336 12.72 -1.33 -5.79
C ASP A 336 14.21 -1.52 -6.17
N ASN A 337 14.55 -1.28 -7.44
CA ASN A 337 15.92 -1.36 -7.94
C ASN A 337 16.50 -0.03 -8.43
N GLN A 338 15.83 1.08 -8.11
CA GLN A 338 16.28 2.44 -8.41
C GLN A 338 16.45 2.68 -9.93
N LEU A 339 15.57 2.08 -10.73
CA LEU A 339 15.57 2.22 -12.20
C LEU A 339 14.93 3.55 -12.62
N ASP A 340 15.55 4.26 -13.56
CA ASP A 340 15.08 5.55 -14.06
C ASP A 340 15.19 5.67 -15.61
N LYS A 341 15.09 6.90 -16.12
CA LYS A 341 15.17 7.20 -17.56
C LYS A 341 16.43 6.72 -18.30
N ALA A 342 17.50 6.40 -17.59
CA ALA A 342 18.70 5.83 -18.20
C ALA A 342 18.46 4.38 -18.67
N CYS A 343 17.61 3.59 -17.99
CA CYS A 343 17.36 2.19 -18.36
C CYS A 343 16.47 2.02 -19.60
N SER A 344 16.01 3.09 -20.24
CA SER A 344 14.97 3.01 -21.29
C SER A 344 15.39 2.18 -22.50
N GLU A 345 16.65 2.23 -22.92
CA GLU A 345 17.12 1.44 -24.06
C GLU A 345 17.12 -0.06 -23.70
N ASN A 346 17.74 -0.41 -22.57
CA ASN A 346 17.77 -1.78 -22.04
C ASN A 346 16.36 -2.35 -21.81
N LEU A 347 15.40 -1.53 -21.36
CA LEU A 347 14.00 -1.94 -21.18
C LEU A 347 13.28 -2.17 -22.52
N ARG A 348 13.49 -1.31 -23.53
CA ARG A 348 12.98 -1.57 -24.89
C ARG A 348 13.54 -2.89 -25.42
N ASP A 349 14.84 -3.11 -25.25
CA ASP A 349 15.54 -4.21 -25.88
C ASP A 349 15.25 -5.55 -25.18
N LEU A 350 15.13 -5.57 -23.85
CA LEU A 350 14.54 -6.67 -23.07
C LEU A 350 13.16 -7.06 -23.61
N LEU A 351 12.25 -6.10 -23.68
CA LEU A 351 10.88 -6.34 -24.13
C LEU A 351 10.81 -6.70 -25.61
N SER A 352 11.79 -6.27 -26.43
CA SER A 352 11.86 -6.58 -27.86
C SER A 352 12.31 -8.01 -28.17
N HIS A 353 13.12 -8.63 -27.30
CA HIS A 353 13.83 -9.87 -27.63
C HIS A 353 13.54 -11.05 -26.69
N SER A 354 13.06 -10.80 -25.46
CA SER A 354 12.65 -11.85 -24.51
C SER A 354 11.57 -12.78 -25.10
N LYS A 355 11.77 -14.09 -24.93
CA LYS A 355 10.87 -15.15 -25.45
C LYS A 355 10.23 -16.02 -24.36
N GLY A 356 10.90 -16.20 -23.22
CA GLY A 356 10.32 -16.91 -22.06
C GLY A 356 9.43 -16.03 -21.19
N LEU A 357 9.82 -14.76 -21.03
CA LEU A 357 9.26 -13.88 -20.00
C LEU A 357 7.75 -13.61 -20.22
N MET A 358 6.94 -14.07 -19.26
CA MET A 358 5.48 -13.89 -19.21
C MET A 358 5.06 -12.89 -18.12
N HIS A 359 5.82 -12.76 -17.05
CA HIS A 359 5.50 -11.89 -15.90
C HIS A 359 6.71 -11.02 -15.52
N LEU A 360 6.53 -9.70 -15.53
CA LEU A 360 7.57 -8.73 -15.19
C LEU A 360 7.05 -7.72 -14.16
N ASP A 361 7.70 -7.66 -13.01
CA ASP A 361 7.45 -6.64 -12.00
C ASP A 361 8.55 -5.57 -12.01
N LEU A 362 8.14 -4.32 -12.21
CA LEU A 362 8.98 -3.13 -12.20
C LEU A 362 8.46 -2.08 -11.20
N SER A 363 7.62 -2.49 -10.24
CA SER A 363 7.03 -1.57 -9.26
C SER A 363 8.07 -0.88 -8.37
N TRP A 364 7.70 0.21 -7.71
CA TRP A 364 8.60 0.90 -6.75
C TRP A 364 9.91 1.43 -7.37
N ASN A 365 9.89 1.79 -8.66
CA ASN A 365 10.99 2.41 -9.39
C ASN A 365 10.63 3.85 -9.83
N SER A 366 11.47 4.51 -10.65
CA SER A 366 11.26 5.89 -11.11
C SER A 366 10.84 5.97 -12.58
N LEU A 367 9.93 5.10 -13.03
CA LEU A 367 9.60 4.91 -14.46
C LEU A 367 8.58 5.91 -15.03
N TYR A 368 8.55 7.15 -14.53
CA TYR A 368 7.61 8.22 -14.94
C TYR A 368 8.06 9.05 -16.16
N ASP A 369 9.31 8.94 -16.63
CA ASP A 369 9.80 9.73 -17.77
C ASP A 369 9.21 9.24 -19.11
N ALA A 370 8.69 10.16 -19.92
CA ALA A 370 8.09 9.86 -21.23
C ALA A 370 9.05 9.20 -22.24
N LYS A 371 10.38 9.22 -22.02
CA LYS A 371 11.36 8.40 -22.77
C LYS A 371 11.17 6.90 -22.49
N ILE A 372 10.94 6.53 -21.23
CA ILE A 372 10.72 5.15 -20.80
C ILE A 372 9.41 4.63 -21.40
N TRP A 373 8.35 5.45 -21.38
CA TRP A 373 7.06 5.08 -21.97
C TRP A 373 7.07 4.97 -23.50
N ARG A 374 7.97 5.66 -24.19
CA ARG A 374 8.25 5.39 -25.61
C ARG A 374 8.93 4.02 -25.78
N ALA A 375 10.03 3.79 -25.09
CA ALA A 375 10.77 2.52 -25.10
C ALA A 375 9.88 1.30 -24.79
N LEU A 376 9.07 1.38 -23.73
CA LEU A 376 8.16 0.33 -23.28
C LEU A 376 7.08 0.03 -24.34
N VAL A 377 6.46 1.07 -24.92
CA VAL A 377 5.49 0.92 -26.02
C VAL A 377 6.15 0.40 -27.31
N ASP A 378 7.41 0.72 -27.57
CA ASP A 378 8.14 0.25 -28.75
C ASP A 378 8.61 -1.20 -28.63
N GLY A 379 9.03 -1.65 -27.44
CA GLY A 379 9.35 -3.04 -27.15
C GLY A 379 8.11 -3.95 -27.16
N LEU A 380 7.03 -3.54 -26.48
CA LEU A 380 5.79 -4.33 -26.37
C LEU A 380 4.99 -4.45 -27.69
N LYS A 381 5.38 -3.75 -28.76
CA LYS A 381 4.89 -4.01 -30.13
C LYS A 381 5.49 -5.29 -30.74
N LYS A 382 6.70 -5.65 -30.34
CA LYS A 382 7.41 -6.86 -30.80
C LYS A 382 7.16 -8.04 -29.87
N ASN A 383 7.01 -7.77 -28.57
CA ASN A 383 6.83 -8.80 -27.55
C ASN A 383 5.56 -9.65 -27.80
N ALA A 384 5.71 -10.97 -27.81
CA ALA A 384 4.61 -11.93 -28.01
C ALA A 384 4.16 -12.63 -26.71
N THR A 385 4.92 -12.50 -25.62
CA THR A 385 4.92 -13.45 -24.50
C THR A 385 4.40 -12.82 -23.20
N LEU A 386 4.76 -11.57 -22.91
CA LEU A 386 4.45 -10.90 -21.66
C LEU A 386 2.94 -10.76 -21.45
N ARG A 387 2.45 -11.43 -20.40
CA ARG A 387 1.04 -11.45 -19.96
C ARG A 387 0.77 -10.54 -18.78
N SER A 388 1.73 -10.41 -17.86
CA SER A 388 1.58 -9.62 -16.63
C SER A 388 2.70 -8.58 -16.52
N LEU A 389 2.30 -7.33 -16.28
CA LEU A 389 3.22 -6.20 -16.11
C LEU A 389 2.80 -5.35 -14.90
N ASN A 390 3.66 -5.25 -13.89
CA ASN A 390 3.44 -4.38 -12.74
C ASN A 390 4.28 -3.11 -12.85
N LEU A 391 3.61 -1.96 -12.87
CA LEU A 391 4.16 -0.59 -12.91
C LEU A 391 3.54 0.27 -11.78
N SER A 392 3.06 -0.37 -10.70
CA SER A 392 2.61 0.33 -9.50
C SER A 392 3.77 1.08 -8.82
N TRP A 393 3.48 2.09 -8.00
CA TRP A 393 4.49 2.84 -7.24
C TRP A 393 5.62 3.46 -8.10
N ASN A 394 5.35 3.82 -9.35
CA ASN A 394 6.35 4.40 -10.27
C ASN A 394 6.23 5.92 -10.43
N ALA A 395 5.39 6.55 -9.60
CA ALA A 395 5.03 7.96 -9.68
C ALA A 395 4.54 8.39 -11.08
N LEU A 396 3.92 7.49 -11.85
CA LEU A 396 3.41 7.77 -13.20
C LEU A 396 2.39 8.91 -13.19
N ASP A 397 2.45 9.82 -14.16
CA ASP A 397 1.55 10.97 -14.29
C ASP A 397 1.07 11.18 -15.74
N LYS A 398 0.39 12.30 -15.97
CA LYS A 398 -0.17 12.71 -17.28
C LYS A 398 0.79 12.64 -18.46
N GLU A 399 2.11 12.75 -18.29
CA GLU A 399 3.08 12.62 -19.39
C GLU A 399 3.13 11.19 -19.95
N CYS A 400 2.82 10.20 -19.11
CA CYS A 400 2.75 8.79 -19.48
C CYS A 400 1.44 8.45 -20.25
N VAL A 401 0.37 9.19 -20.01
CA VAL A 401 -1.00 8.83 -20.44
C VAL A 401 -1.18 8.75 -21.97
N PRO A 402 -0.62 9.63 -22.81
CA PRO A 402 -0.65 9.48 -24.27
C PRO A 402 0.10 8.23 -24.80
N HIS A 403 0.97 7.63 -23.98
CA HIS A 403 1.66 6.38 -24.27
C HIS A 403 0.90 5.18 -23.71
N LEU A 404 0.35 5.28 -22.49
CA LEU A 404 -0.56 4.29 -21.91
C LEU A 404 -1.82 4.07 -22.78
N TYR A 405 -2.41 5.12 -23.34
CA TYR A 405 -3.50 5.01 -24.31
C TYR A 405 -3.09 4.16 -25.54
N LYS A 406 -1.87 4.37 -26.06
CA LYS A 406 -1.32 3.61 -27.19
C LYS A 406 -0.98 2.17 -26.82
N LEU A 407 -0.59 1.91 -25.58
CA LEU A 407 -0.38 0.58 -25.03
C LEU A 407 -1.70 -0.17 -24.97
N LEU A 408 -2.65 0.32 -24.16
CA LEU A 408 -3.97 -0.30 -23.95
C LEU A 408 -4.75 -0.50 -25.26
N SER A 409 -4.75 0.50 -26.16
CA SER A 409 -5.49 0.41 -27.44
C SER A 409 -4.81 -0.47 -28.51
N ARG A 410 -3.65 -1.08 -28.25
CA ARG A 410 -2.89 -1.87 -29.23
C ARG A 410 -2.25 -3.15 -28.69
N SER A 411 -2.15 -3.32 -27.38
CA SER A 411 -1.60 -4.51 -26.73
C SER A 411 -2.52 -5.71 -26.97
N ARG A 412 -1.97 -6.77 -27.57
CA ARG A 412 -2.70 -8.03 -27.84
C ARG A 412 -2.42 -9.13 -26.82
N ASN A 413 -1.39 -8.93 -25.99
CA ASN A 413 -0.80 -9.98 -25.15
C ASN A 413 -0.88 -9.67 -23.64
N ILE A 414 -1.07 -8.41 -23.24
CA ILE A 414 -1.09 -8.03 -21.83
C ILE A 414 -2.48 -8.37 -21.25
N GLU A 415 -2.52 -9.41 -20.43
CA GLU A 415 -3.70 -9.89 -19.72
C GLU A 415 -3.83 -9.23 -18.34
N LYS A 416 -2.73 -8.80 -17.72
CA LYS A 416 -2.71 -8.15 -16.40
C LYS A 416 -1.81 -6.92 -16.41
N LEU A 417 -2.35 -5.78 -15.97
CA LEU A 417 -1.62 -4.52 -15.86
C LEU A 417 -1.91 -3.87 -14.50
N ASP A 418 -0.86 -3.70 -13.69
CA ASP A 418 -0.96 -2.99 -12.41
C ASP A 418 -0.33 -1.60 -12.52
N LEU A 419 -1.14 -0.58 -12.24
CA LEU A 419 -0.83 0.85 -12.28
C LEU A 419 -1.22 1.53 -10.96
N SER A 420 -1.41 0.75 -9.89
CA SER A 420 -1.80 1.24 -8.57
C SER A 420 -0.74 2.17 -7.96
N TRP A 421 -1.11 3.00 -6.98
CA TRP A 421 -0.16 3.88 -6.26
C TRP A 421 0.67 4.79 -7.18
N ASN A 422 0.02 5.40 -8.17
CA ASN A 422 0.62 6.39 -9.07
C ASN A 422 -0.08 7.75 -8.94
N ARG A 423 0.19 8.69 -9.85
CA ARG A 423 -0.30 10.07 -9.81
C ARG A 423 -1.35 10.35 -10.90
N PHE A 424 -2.07 9.33 -11.38
CA PHE A 424 -3.13 9.51 -12.38
C PHE A 424 -4.33 10.28 -11.82
N THR A 425 -4.75 11.31 -12.54
CA THR A 425 -5.78 12.27 -12.14
C THR A 425 -7.13 12.02 -12.82
N GLU A 426 -8.13 12.83 -12.45
CA GLU A 426 -9.48 12.84 -13.02
C GLU A 426 -9.48 12.99 -14.56
N ASP A 427 -8.69 13.91 -15.12
CA ASP A 427 -8.55 14.11 -16.58
C ASP A 427 -7.87 12.91 -17.28
N ASP A 428 -6.93 12.26 -16.58
CA ASP A 428 -6.22 11.08 -17.09
C ASP A 428 -7.16 9.87 -17.19
N ALA A 429 -8.07 9.72 -16.22
CA ALA A 429 -9.05 8.65 -16.17
C ALA A 429 -9.92 8.61 -17.44
N VAL A 430 -10.38 9.78 -17.92
CA VAL A 430 -11.15 9.92 -19.17
C VAL A 430 -10.37 9.39 -20.39
N THR A 431 -9.04 9.54 -20.40
CA THR A 431 -8.19 9.06 -21.50
C THR A 431 -7.92 7.56 -21.39
N ILE A 432 -7.74 7.04 -20.18
CA ILE A 432 -7.61 5.60 -19.92
C ILE A 432 -8.92 4.87 -20.28
N ALA A 433 -10.07 5.40 -19.84
CA ALA A 433 -11.41 4.93 -20.21
C ALA A 433 -11.60 4.77 -21.73
N LYS A 434 -11.18 5.77 -22.51
CA LYS A 434 -11.21 5.77 -23.99
C LYS A 434 -10.24 4.77 -24.65
N ALA A 435 -9.29 4.22 -23.91
CA ALA A 435 -8.42 3.13 -24.34
C ALA A 435 -9.00 1.76 -23.99
N LEU A 436 -9.60 1.62 -22.80
CA LEU A 436 -10.21 0.38 -22.32
C LEU A 436 -11.41 -0.04 -23.17
N SER A 437 -12.20 0.90 -23.68
CA SER A 437 -13.28 0.63 -24.63
C SER A 437 -12.83 0.01 -25.96
N LYS A 438 -11.51 -0.01 -26.23
CA LYS A 438 -10.90 -0.58 -27.44
C LYS A 438 -10.03 -1.81 -27.15
N ASN A 439 -9.96 -2.24 -25.89
CA ASN A 439 -9.14 -3.37 -25.49
C ASN A 439 -10.00 -4.62 -25.23
N SER A 440 -9.62 -5.72 -25.88
CA SER A 440 -10.28 -7.03 -25.83
C SER A 440 -9.42 -8.14 -25.24
N THR A 441 -8.34 -7.80 -24.52
CA THR A 441 -7.28 -8.73 -24.11
C THR A 441 -6.89 -8.63 -22.64
N LEU A 442 -7.05 -7.46 -22.04
CA LEU A 442 -6.77 -7.19 -20.64
C LEU A 442 -7.87 -7.78 -19.75
N GLN A 443 -7.48 -8.68 -18.85
CA GLN A 443 -8.34 -9.36 -17.88
C GLN A 443 -8.27 -8.70 -16.50
N GLU A 444 -7.11 -8.21 -16.07
CA GLU A 444 -6.95 -7.47 -14.82
C GLU A 444 -6.34 -6.09 -15.07
N LEU A 445 -7.04 -5.03 -14.65
CA LEU A 445 -6.50 -3.68 -14.54
C LEU A 445 -6.56 -3.24 -13.08
N ARG A 446 -5.44 -2.79 -12.52
CA ARG A 446 -5.42 -2.16 -11.19
C ARG A 446 -4.96 -0.72 -11.28
N LEU A 447 -5.78 0.17 -10.73
CA LEU A 447 -5.60 1.63 -10.69
C LEU A 447 -5.86 2.17 -9.27
N GLY A 448 -5.98 1.29 -8.27
CA GLY A 448 -6.20 1.66 -6.87
C GLY A 448 -5.13 2.62 -6.32
N ASN A 449 -5.50 3.38 -5.30
CA ASN A 449 -4.64 4.37 -4.65
C ASN A 449 -4.05 5.44 -5.62
N ASN A 450 -4.77 5.77 -6.70
CA ASN A 450 -4.48 6.92 -7.58
C ASN A 450 -5.45 8.10 -7.29
N PRO A 451 -5.04 9.37 -7.50
CA PRO A 451 -5.87 10.56 -7.28
C PRO A 451 -6.93 10.81 -8.39
N LEU A 452 -7.60 9.76 -8.87
CA LEU A 452 -8.60 9.79 -9.94
C LEU A 452 -9.91 10.52 -9.57
N ARG A 453 -10.19 10.64 -8.26
CA ARG A 453 -11.43 11.20 -7.68
C ARG A 453 -12.72 10.48 -8.11
N ALA A 454 -13.85 11.01 -7.65
CA ALA A 454 -15.19 10.49 -7.91
C ALA A 454 -15.50 10.36 -9.40
N GLN A 455 -15.31 11.43 -10.19
CA GLN A 455 -15.64 11.41 -11.61
C GLN A 455 -14.74 10.45 -12.41
N GLY A 456 -13.43 10.44 -12.16
CA GLY A 456 -12.52 9.53 -12.86
C GLY A 456 -12.81 8.05 -12.57
N ALA A 457 -13.21 7.72 -11.34
CA ALA A 457 -13.75 6.38 -11.03
C ALA A 457 -15.05 6.09 -11.78
N SER A 458 -15.97 7.05 -11.84
CA SER A 458 -17.23 6.94 -12.59
C SER A 458 -17.01 6.70 -14.08
N ASP A 459 -16.10 7.43 -14.71
CA ASP A 459 -15.81 7.34 -16.14
C ASP A 459 -15.14 6.00 -16.51
N LEU A 460 -14.28 5.47 -15.63
CA LEU A 460 -13.67 4.14 -15.80
C LEU A 460 -14.69 3.01 -15.66
N VAL A 461 -15.60 3.09 -14.69
CA VAL A 461 -16.69 2.10 -14.55
C VAL A 461 -17.72 2.22 -15.68
N HIS A 462 -17.97 3.43 -16.18
CA HIS A 462 -18.85 3.64 -17.33
C HIS A 462 -18.24 3.05 -18.63
N ALA A 463 -16.92 3.13 -18.81
CA ALA A 463 -16.25 2.58 -20.00
C ALA A 463 -16.33 1.05 -20.12
N ILE A 464 -16.32 0.32 -19.00
CA ILE A 464 -16.44 -1.15 -18.98
C ILE A 464 -17.88 -1.67 -19.14
N THR A 465 -18.86 -0.78 -19.32
CA THR A 465 -20.24 -1.17 -19.66
C THR A 465 -20.31 -1.83 -21.04
N PRO A 466 -21.22 -2.81 -21.27
CA PRO A 466 -21.31 -3.54 -22.53
C PRO A 466 -21.58 -2.67 -23.77
N GLN A 467 -22.23 -1.52 -23.59
CA GLN A 467 -22.53 -0.57 -24.66
C GLN A 467 -21.28 0.11 -25.23
N LEU A 468 -20.24 0.31 -24.41
CA LEU A 468 -19.03 1.03 -24.78
C LEU A 468 -17.84 0.11 -25.08
N SER A 469 -17.84 -1.12 -24.56
CA SER A 469 -16.69 -2.02 -24.62
C SER A 469 -17.09 -3.48 -24.94
N PRO A 470 -17.91 -3.75 -25.98
CA PRO A 470 -18.57 -5.04 -26.18
C PRO A 470 -17.62 -6.25 -26.17
N ASP A 471 -16.43 -6.12 -26.74
CA ASP A 471 -15.42 -7.19 -26.85
C ASP A 471 -14.46 -7.29 -25.66
N SER A 472 -14.72 -6.58 -24.55
CA SER A 472 -13.78 -6.52 -23.42
C SER A 472 -13.68 -7.84 -22.64
N ALA A 473 -12.46 -8.37 -22.55
CA ALA A 473 -12.12 -9.57 -21.79
C ALA A 473 -11.90 -9.32 -20.27
N LEU A 474 -12.22 -8.12 -19.78
CA LEU A 474 -11.94 -7.72 -18.41
C LEU A 474 -12.69 -8.61 -17.40
N ARG A 475 -12.01 -8.92 -16.29
CA ARG A 475 -12.48 -9.73 -15.15
C ARG A 475 -12.30 -8.99 -13.82
N LEU A 476 -11.29 -8.12 -13.72
CA LEU A 476 -11.05 -7.27 -12.55
C LEU A 476 -10.76 -5.82 -12.99
N LEU A 477 -11.58 -4.89 -12.51
CA LEU A 477 -11.23 -3.47 -12.41
C LEU A 477 -11.00 -3.15 -10.93
N ASP A 478 -9.74 -2.95 -10.55
CA ASP A 478 -9.37 -2.65 -9.17
C ASP A 478 -9.15 -1.15 -8.96
N LEU A 479 -10.09 -0.51 -8.27
CA LEU A 479 -10.08 0.89 -7.87
C LEU A 479 -10.12 1.01 -6.33
N GLU A 480 -9.40 0.13 -5.63
CA GLU A 480 -9.19 0.21 -4.17
C GLU A 480 -8.77 1.63 -3.73
N ASN A 481 -9.34 2.10 -2.61
CA ASN A 481 -9.16 3.45 -2.07
C ASN A 481 -9.55 4.62 -3.01
N VAL A 482 -10.12 4.34 -4.18
CA VAL A 482 -10.74 5.35 -5.05
C VAL A 482 -12.25 5.33 -4.83
N TRP A 483 -12.81 6.48 -4.47
CA TRP A 483 -14.24 6.63 -4.21
C TRP A 483 -14.97 7.01 -5.51
N ALA A 484 -16.19 6.52 -5.70
CA ALA A 484 -17.05 6.81 -6.85
C ALA A 484 -18.20 7.78 -6.51
N SER A 485 -18.80 8.42 -7.51
CA SER A 485 -20.07 9.15 -7.34
C SER A 485 -21.27 8.20 -7.25
N LYS A 486 -22.44 8.70 -6.83
CA LYS A 486 -23.68 7.90 -6.77
C LYS A 486 -24.11 7.37 -8.15
N ASP A 487 -23.80 8.10 -9.21
CA ASP A 487 -24.26 7.86 -10.59
C ASP A 487 -23.77 6.51 -11.13
N VAL A 488 -22.64 6.03 -10.61
CA VAL A 488 -22.00 4.74 -10.91
C VAL A 488 -22.88 3.54 -10.57
N LEU A 489 -23.86 3.68 -9.68
CA LEU A 489 -24.80 2.60 -9.32
C LEU A 489 -25.51 2.02 -10.56
N HIS A 490 -25.92 2.85 -11.51
CA HIS A 490 -26.59 2.38 -12.72
C HIS A 490 -25.65 1.54 -13.60
N SER A 491 -24.41 2.00 -13.83
CA SER A 491 -23.39 1.25 -14.56
C SER A 491 -23.04 -0.07 -13.87
N LEU A 492 -22.93 -0.09 -12.54
CA LEU A 492 -22.69 -1.31 -11.76
C LEU A 492 -23.85 -2.31 -11.84
N GLU A 493 -25.10 -1.84 -11.82
CA GLU A 493 -26.26 -2.72 -12.05
C GLU A 493 -26.28 -3.32 -13.46
N MET A 494 -25.95 -2.54 -14.49
CA MET A 494 -25.81 -3.03 -15.86
C MET A 494 -24.70 -4.07 -15.98
N ILE A 495 -23.53 -3.81 -15.38
CA ILE A 495 -22.39 -4.74 -15.35
C ILE A 495 -22.78 -6.03 -14.61
N LYS A 496 -23.42 -5.93 -13.43
CA LYS A 496 -23.87 -7.11 -12.67
C LYS A 496 -24.90 -7.96 -13.44
N LYS A 497 -25.77 -7.35 -14.23
CA LYS A 497 -26.79 -8.06 -15.05
C LYS A 497 -26.22 -8.68 -16.32
N LEU A 498 -25.31 -7.99 -17.02
CA LEU A 498 -24.84 -8.35 -18.37
C LEU A 498 -23.42 -8.94 -18.41
N ARG A 499 -22.64 -8.77 -17.35
CA ARG A 499 -21.24 -9.22 -17.20
C ARG A 499 -20.93 -9.67 -15.76
N PRO A 500 -21.62 -10.69 -15.22
CA PRO A 500 -21.46 -11.12 -13.83
C PRO A 500 -20.05 -11.63 -13.46
N TRP A 501 -19.18 -11.88 -14.45
CA TRP A 501 -17.76 -12.24 -14.24
C TRP A 501 -16.83 -11.04 -13.99
N VAL A 502 -17.31 -9.80 -14.11
CA VAL A 502 -16.51 -8.59 -13.89
C VAL A 502 -16.59 -8.15 -12.43
N ALA A 503 -15.52 -8.41 -11.69
CA ALA A 503 -15.32 -7.82 -10.37
C ALA A 503 -14.87 -6.35 -10.51
N VAL A 504 -15.64 -5.43 -9.92
CA VAL A 504 -15.23 -4.03 -9.76
C VAL A 504 -15.02 -3.77 -8.27
N LYS A 505 -13.76 -3.52 -7.86
CA LYS A 505 -13.47 -3.05 -6.50
C LYS A 505 -13.46 -1.53 -6.49
N LEU A 506 -14.06 -0.91 -5.47
CA LEU A 506 -14.06 0.53 -5.22
C LEU A 506 -13.70 0.78 -3.76
N GLY A 507 -13.03 1.89 -3.45
CA GLY A 507 -12.82 2.33 -2.07
C GLY A 507 -14.10 2.78 -1.35
N GLY A 508 -15.16 3.11 -2.10
CA GLY A 508 -16.47 3.45 -1.57
C GLY A 508 -17.32 4.19 -2.61
N ILE A 509 -18.59 4.45 -2.26
CA ILE A 509 -19.47 5.34 -3.03
C ILE A 509 -19.80 6.55 -2.15
N LEU A 510 -19.58 7.75 -2.67
CA LEU A 510 -19.99 9.00 -2.04
C LEU A 510 -21.52 9.09 -2.02
N SER A 511 -22.11 8.67 -0.91
CA SER A 511 -23.46 9.04 -0.54
C SER A 511 -23.49 10.53 -0.17
N ASN A 512 -24.57 11.23 -0.54
CA ASN A 512 -24.73 12.66 -0.29
C ASN A 512 -24.99 12.94 1.20
N TYR A 513 -23.93 12.85 2.02
CA TYR A 513 -23.92 13.32 3.40
C TYR A 513 -24.08 14.85 3.42
N GLN A 514 -25.34 15.29 3.43
CA GLN A 514 -25.67 16.67 3.67
C GLN A 514 -25.19 17.02 5.09
N LEU A 515 -24.14 17.84 5.19
CA LEU A 515 -23.58 18.29 6.47
C LEU A 515 -24.64 19.14 7.20
N VAL A 516 -25.44 18.49 8.05
CA VAL A 516 -26.41 19.14 8.94
C VAL A 516 -25.64 19.90 10.01
N GLY A 517 -25.20 21.11 9.65
CA GLY A 517 -24.47 22.02 10.52
C GLY A 517 -25.21 22.19 11.86
N PRO A 518 -24.48 22.26 12.99
CA PRO A 518 -25.07 22.11 14.30
C PRO A 518 -26.10 23.22 14.54
N ASN A 519 -27.34 22.83 14.87
CA ASN A 519 -28.52 23.69 14.84
C ASN A 519 -28.30 25.00 15.64
N VAL A 520 -28.05 26.09 14.91
CA VAL A 520 -27.62 27.39 15.48
C VAL A 520 -28.69 27.97 16.41
N ARG A 521 -29.99 27.76 16.11
CA ARG A 521 -31.09 28.15 17.01
C ARG A 521 -31.03 27.39 18.33
N ARG A 522 -30.74 26.08 18.31
CA ARG A 522 -30.57 25.26 19.52
C ARG A 522 -29.35 25.69 20.35
N ILE A 523 -28.23 26.04 19.70
CA ILE A 523 -27.03 26.56 20.39
C ILE A 523 -27.32 27.91 21.05
N LEU A 524 -27.90 28.86 20.31
CA LEU A 524 -28.21 30.19 20.83
C LEU A 524 -29.22 30.14 21.98
N LEU A 525 -30.22 29.25 21.92
CA LEU A 525 -31.15 29.00 23.03
C LEU A 525 -30.47 28.40 24.26
N LYS A 526 -29.60 27.37 24.09
CA LYS A 526 -28.81 26.82 25.20
C LYS A 526 -27.95 27.90 25.87
N ARG A 527 -27.29 28.76 25.07
CA ARG A 527 -26.48 29.87 25.57
C ARG A 527 -27.31 30.94 26.28
N ALA A 528 -28.48 31.28 25.76
CA ALA A 528 -29.40 32.22 26.38
C ALA A 528 -29.91 31.72 27.75
N ASN A 529 -30.29 30.44 27.85
CA ASN A 529 -30.71 29.84 29.11
C ASN A 529 -29.58 29.86 30.16
N TYR A 530 -28.35 29.52 29.76
CA TYR A 530 -27.16 29.62 30.63
C TYR A 530 -26.96 31.05 31.17
N GLU A 531 -27.00 32.08 30.31
CA GLU A 531 -26.88 33.48 30.73
C GLU A 531 -28.07 34.01 31.56
N ALA A 532 -29.23 33.35 31.45
CA ALA A 532 -30.38 33.61 32.31
C ALA A 532 -30.22 32.98 33.71
N MET A 533 -29.49 31.87 33.84
CA MET A 533 -29.28 31.15 35.11
C MET A 533 -28.13 31.71 35.97
N LEU A 534 -27.13 32.37 35.38
CA LEU A 534 -25.99 32.94 36.12
C LEU A 534 -26.39 33.85 37.30
N PRO A 535 -25.64 33.84 38.43
CA PRO A 535 -25.92 34.65 39.62
C PRO A 535 -25.72 36.15 39.36
N LYS A 536 -26.59 36.99 39.94
CA LYS A 536 -26.76 38.40 39.50
C LYS A 536 -26.47 39.41 40.60
N ARG A 537 -25.64 40.42 40.29
CA ARG A 537 -25.36 41.56 41.18
C ARG A 537 -26.61 42.43 41.33
N LYS A 538 -26.89 42.97 42.53
CA LYS A 538 -28.15 43.69 42.86
C LYS A 538 -28.57 44.79 41.86
N ARG A 539 -27.62 45.47 41.18
CA ARG A 539 -27.86 46.54 40.19
C ARG A 539 -28.05 46.06 38.73
N LEU A 540 -27.80 44.78 38.41
CA LEU A 540 -27.92 44.20 37.07
C LEU A 540 -28.78 42.93 37.13
N ARG A 541 -30.11 43.12 37.26
CA ARG A 541 -31.08 42.02 37.36
C ARG A 541 -31.55 41.45 36.01
N ARG A 542 -31.26 42.11 34.88
CA ARG A 542 -31.73 41.75 33.53
C ARG A 542 -30.54 41.57 32.58
N ASN A 543 -30.44 40.37 32.00
CA ASN A 543 -29.37 39.96 31.06
C ASN A 543 -29.99 39.58 29.70
N PHE A 544 -29.15 39.44 28.66
CA PHE A 544 -29.58 39.04 27.32
C PHE A 544 -30.35 37.70 27.32
N GLY A 545 -29.89 36.71 28.07
CA GLY A 545 -30.59 35.43 28.26
C GLY A 545 -32.05 35.57 28.72
N LEU A 546 -32.31 36.38 29.75
CA LEU A 546 -33.66 36.66 30.25
C LEU A 546 -34.54 37.39 29.23
N PHE A 547 -33.95 38.25 28.40
CA PHE A 547 -34.67 38.91 27.32
C PHE A 547 -35.09 37.88 26.25
N VAL A 548 -34.17 37.01 25.81
CA VAL A 548 -34.48 35.93 24.85
C VAL A 548 -35.59 35.01 25.37
N MET A 549 -35.51 34.57 26.63
CA MET A 549 -36.56 33.76 27.27
C MET A 549 -37.90 34.50 27.46
N SER A 550 -37.93 35.84 27.37
CA SER A 550 -39.18 36.62 27.43
C SER A 550 -39.92 36.72 26.08
N LEU A 551 -39.27 36.31 24.98
CA LEU A 551 -39.87 36.27 23.66
C LEU A 551 -40.68 34.98 23.50
N LYS A 552 -41.92 35.09 23.00
CA LYS A 552 -42.75 33.94 22.66
C LYS A 552 -42.43 33.48 21.23
N ASP A 553 -42.53 32.18 20.93
CA ASP A 553 -42.27 31.59 19.60
C ASP A 553 -43.25 32.01 18.46
N LYS A 554 -44.08 33.04 18.67
CA LYS A 554 -44.93 33.64 17.63
C LYS A 554 -44.23 34.86 17.03
N LYS A 555 -44.36 35.09 15.72
CA LYS A 555 -43.73 36.24 15.01
C LYS A 555 -44.13 37.58 15.68
N ILE A 556 -43.18 38.23 16.37
CA ILE A 556 -43.41 39.48 17.09
C ILE A 556 -43.26 40.68 16.13
N SER A 557 -44.18 41.65 16.19
CA SER A 557 -44.05 42.88 15.38
C SER A 557 -42.83 43.71 15.83
N ARG A 558 -42.18 44.42 14.90
CA ARG A 558 -40.99 45.24 15.21
C ARG A 558 -41.24 46.28 16.31
N GLY A 559 -42.44 46.87 16.35
CA GLY A 559 -42.84 47.81 17.40
C GLY A 559 -43.01 47.16 18.78
N THR A 560 -43.59 45.95 18.84
CA THR A 560 -43.69 45.17 20.08
C THR A 560 -42.31 44.72 20.57
N PHE A 561 -41.45 44.24 19.66
CA PHE A 561 -40.06 43.86 19.97
C PHE A 561 -39.27 45.05 20.53
N ALA A 562 -39.40 46.25 19.95
CA ALA A 562 -38.78 47.46 20.47
C ALA A 562 -39.22 47.77 21.92
N ARG A 563 -40.52 47.68 22.23
CA ARG A 563 -41.05 47.93 23.59
C ARG A 563 -40.49 46.94 24.61
N ILE A 564 -40.37 45.66 24.25
CA ILE A 564 -39.75 44.64 25.12
C ILE A 564 -38.25 44.96 25.31
N TYR A 565 -37.53 45.26 24.23
CA TYR A 565 -36.10 45.58 24.26
C TYR A 565 -35.76 46.76 25.18
N PHE A 566 -36.43 47.91 25.01
CA PHE A 566 -36.22 49.07 25.89
C PHE A 566 -36.62 48.79 27.35
N GLY A 567 -37.61 47.92 27.59
CA GLY A 567 -37.98 47.46 28.94
C GLY A 567 -36.91 46.59 29.62
N PHE A 568 -36.00 45.96 28.88
CA PHE A 568 -34.92 45.13 29.42
C PHE A 568 -33.59 45.87 29.63
N LEU A 569 -33.44 47.09 29.12
CA LEU A 569 -32.25 47.95 29.30
C LEU A 569 -30.90 47.27 28.93
N LEU A 570 -30.92 46.46 27.87
CA LEU A 570 -29.72 45.75 27.39
C LEU A 570 -28.71 46.71 26.76
N ASN A 571 -27.44 46.54 27.10
CA ASN A 571 -26.35 47.38 26.62
C ASN A 571 -25.72 46.82 25.33
N LEU A 572 -26.51 46.71 24.25
CA LEU A 572 -26.00 46.33 22.92
C LEU A 572 -25.31 47.52 22.23
N GLN A 573 -24.37 47.24 21.33
CA GLN A 573 -23.71 48.27 20.54
C GLN A 573 -24.72 49.07 19.70
N LYS A 574 -24.61 50.41 19.73
CA LYS A 574 -25.53 51.36 19.09
C LYS A 574 -25.78 51.07 17.60
N ILE A 575 -24.75 50.62 16.88
CA ILE A 575 -24.83 50.27 15.46
C ILE A 575 -25.77 49.09 15.21
N MET A 576 -25.69 48.04 16.03
CA MET A 576 -26.52 46.83 15.86
C MET A 576 -28.00 47.13 16.15
N ILE A 577 -28.26 47.94 17.18
CA ILE A 577 -29.59 48.50 17.49
C ILE A 577 -30.12 49.30 16.28
N PHE A 578 -29.29 50.20 15.73
CA PHE A 578 -29.66 51.04 14.59
C PHE A 578 -30.01 50.21 13.35
N CYS A 579 -29.24 49.18 13.02
CA CYS A 579 -29.53 48.27 11.90
C CYS A 579 -30.86 47.51 12.09
N ILE A 580 -31.16 47.01 13.29
CA ILE A 580 -32.42 46.32 13.59
C ILE A 580 -33.63 47.24 13.45
N PHE A 581 -33.50 48.52 13.86
CA PHE A 581 -34.60 49.47 13.90
C PHE A 581 -34.65 50.50 12.74
N LYS A 582 -33.74 50.44 11.75
CA LYS A 582 -33.65 51.44 10.64
C LYS A 582 -34.91 51.51 9.75
N LYS A 583 -35.83 50.53 9.83
CA LYS A 583 -37.17 50.57 9.20
C LYS A 583 -38.29 51.12 10.11
N ILE A 584 -37.96 51.80 11.22
CA ILE A 584 -38.91 52.52 12.08
C ILE A 584 -38.55 54.02 12.15
N LYS A 585 -38.86 54.76 11.07
CA LYS A 585 -39.17 56.19 11.24
C LYS A 585 -40.65 56.32 11.63
N ASN A 586 -40.92 57.28 12.51
CA ASN A 586 -42.21 57.66 13.10
C ASN A 586 -42.68 56.83 14.32
N LYS A 587 -43.24 57.56 15.31
CA LYS A 587 -43.80 57.10 16.61
C LYS A 587 -42.84 56.48 17.64
N PHE A 588 -41.84 57.24 18.07
CA PHE A 588 -41.29 57.14 19.43
C PHE A 588 -42.07 58.07 20.40
N PRO A 589 -42.41 57.65 21.64
CA PRO A 589 -42.99 58.51 22.67
C PRO A 589 -42.05 59.68 23.06
N PRO A 590 -42.59 60.83 23.49
CA PRO A 590 -41.80 62.04 23.75
C PRO A 590 -40.73 61.85 24.84
N PHE A 591 -40.98 61.00 25.84
CA PHE A 591 -40.03 60.73 26.94
C PHE A 591 -38.67 60.19 26.43
N CYS A 592 -38.67 59.37 25.36
CA CYS A 592 -37.43 58.84 24.80
C CYS A 592 -36.59 59.90 24.07
N ARG A 593 -37.22 60.94 23.48
CA ARG A 593 -36.50 61.96 22.70
C ARG A 593 -35.49 62.74 23.56
N LYS A 594 -35.84 63.01 24.82
CA LYS A 594 -34.98 63.73 25.79
C LYS A 594 -33.71 62.96 26.20
N ILE A 595 -33.68 61.64 26.04
CA ILE A 595 -32.52 60.79 26.42
C ILE A 595 -31.55 60.59 25.23
N TYR A 596 -32.06 60.56 24.00
CA TYR A 596 -31.28 60.17 22.82
C TYR A 596 -30.74 61.33 21.97
N GLY A 597 -30.91 62.59 22.41
CA GLY A 597 -30.21 63.74 21.82
C GLY A 597 -30.55 64.04 20.35
N VAL A 598 -31.72 63.60 19.88
CA VAL A 598 -32.17 63.82 18.50
C VAL A 598 -32.93 65.15 18.44
N SER A 599 -32.23 66.21 18.02
CA SER A 599 -32.86 67.39 17.41
C SER A 599 -33.61 67.00 16.13
N SER A 600 -34.61 67.80 15.76
CA SER A 600 -35.55 67.57 14.65
C SER A 600 -34.90 67.21 13.32
#